data_AF-A0A258JNB4-F1
#
_entry.id   AF-A0A258JNB4-F1
#
_cell.length_a   1.000
_cell.length_b   1.000
_cell.length_c   1.000
_cell.angle_alpha   90.00
_cell.angle_beta   90.00
_cell.angle_gamma   90.00
#
_symmetry.space_group_name_H-M   'P 1'
#
loop_
_entity.id
_entity.type
_entity.pdbx_description
1 polymer ?
#
loop_
_entity_poly.entity_id
_entity_poly.type
_entity_poly.pdbx_seq_one_letter_code
_entity_poly.pdbx_strand_id
1 'polypeptide(L)'
;MLAYAPLHHLLLARRPGPLVMTSANRASAPQIFRDDDARPGLEGIVDAILGHTRPIARRLEDAVVEVSASRPRVLRRGRGQAPRPLDWPADFADAPPVLALGGDLKSAACLSHGRKALLTHHLGDLDTPAVEEEFSATLADYAAVFAHTPTAVAVDLHPGYRATQFGTAFAAAHGLPLIGVQHHHAHIAATLAEAGWRREAGPVVGIALDGLGLGDDGTLWGAEILICDYVASRRMARLKPIPLAGGDAASREPWRVLLAHLDAALGPQGWSPADLPPGVFAAKPLATVRAMIAKGLNAPLASSAGRLFDAMAALLSLAPDTLSFEGEAALALAACADAATEEDGAQAYPFALSQTGDLLDLDPTPLWRAVLADRAAAVPAPVCAARFHAGVAQAFADGAA
;
A
#
# COMPACT_ATOMS: atom_id res chain seq x y z
N MET A 1 -14.29 -14.21 -10.13
CA MET A 1 -15.54 -14.13 -9.35
C MET A 1 -16.59 -15.09 -9.92
N LEU A 2 -17.58 -15.50 -9.13
CA LEU A 2 -18.71 -16.33 -9.58
C LEU A 2 -20.00 -15.50 -9.64
N ALA A 3 -20.99 -15.99 -10.39
CA ALA A 3 -22.32 -15.40 -10.40
C ALA A 3 -22.93 -15.43 -8.99
N TYR A 4 -23.30 -14.25 -8.48
CA TYR A 4 -23.77 -14.07 -7.10
C TYR A 4 -25.18 -13.47 -7.00
N ALA A 5 -25.81 -13.15 -8.13
CA ALA A 5 -27.15 -12.59 -8.19
C ALA A 5 -27.94 -13.26 -9.33
N PRO A 6 -29.27 -13.37 -9.23
CA PRO A 6 -30.10 -14.01 -10.27
C PRO A 6 -29.86 -13.45 -11.67
N LEU A 7 -29.65 -12.12 -11.78
CA LEU A 7 -29.34 -11.48 -13.07
C LEU A 7 -28.06 -12.04 -13.71
N HIS A 8 -27.01 -12.30 -12.93
CA HIS A 8 -25.76 -12.86 -13.46
C HIS A 8 -25.95 -14.26 -14.02
N HIS A 9 -26.76 -15.10 -13.37
CA HIS A 9 -27.10 -16.43 -13.88
C HIS A 9 -27.87 -16.34 -15.20
N LEU A 10 -28.83 -15.42 -15.31
CA LEU A 10 -29.58 -15.19 -16.55
C LEU A 10 -28.67 -14.70 -17.69
N LEU A 11 -27.75 -13.77 -17.41
CA LEU A 11 -26.78 -13.26 -18.38
C LEU A 11 -25.87 -14.40 -18.89
N LEU A 12 -25.31 -15.20 -17.99
CA LEU A 12 -24.44 -16.33 -18.36
C LEU A 12 -25.20 -17.45 -19.10
N ALA A 13 -26.48 -17.65 -18.79
CA ALA A 13 -27.33 -18.59 -19.52
C ALA A 13 -27.61 -18.13 -20.96
N ARG A 14 -27.59 -16.82 -21.24
CA ARG A 14 -27.77 -16.26 -22.58
C ARG A 14 -26.46 -16.08 -23.34
N ARG A 15 -25.39 -15.74 -22.63
CA ARG A 15 -24.03 -15.60 -23.15
C ARG A 15 -23.07 -16.45 -22.31
N PRO A 16 -22.89 -17.72 -22.67
CA PRO A 16 -21.92 -18.59 -22.01
C PRO A 16 -20.50 -18.04 -22.19
N GLY A 17 -19.68 -18.14 -21.14
CA GLY A 17 -18.28 -17.70 -21.14
C GLY A 17 -17.98 -16.65 -20.07
N PRO A 18 -16.69 -16.32 -19.87
CA PRO A 18 -16.29 -15.31 -18.91
C PRO A 18 -16.74 -13.91 -19.36
N LEU A 19 -17.21 -13.11 -18.41
CA LEU A 19 -17.56 -11.70 -18.61
C LEU A 19 -16.67 -10.85 -17.70
N VAL A 20 -16.15 -9.75 -18.26
CA VAL A 20 -15.45 -8.74 -17.46
C VAL A 20 -16.47 -8.01 -16.61
N MET A 21 -16.19 -7.91 -15.30
CA MET A 21 -16.99 -7.18 -14.33
C MET A 21 -16.04 -6.25 -13.58
N THR A 22 -16.14 -4.95 -13.87
CA THR A 22 -15.36 -3.90 -13.21
C THR A 22 -16.30 -2.84 -12.67
N SER A 23 -15.80 -1.99 -11.77
CA SER A 23 -16.57 -0.89 -11.20
C SER A 23 -17.00 0.09 -12.31
N ALA A 24 -18.23 0.57 -12.22
CA ALA A 24 -18.81 1.51 -13.18
C ALA A 24 -18.47 2.95 -12.75
N ASN A 25 -17.29 3.41 -13.14
CA ASN A 25 -16.77 4.73 -12.81
C ASN A 25 -15.66 5.15 -13.78
N ARG A 26 -15.38 6.46 -13.80
CA ARG A 26 -14.13 6.98 -14.36
C ARG A 26 -12.98 6.70 -13.39
N ALA A 27 -11.75 6.69 -13.89
CA ALA A 27 -10.56 6.58 -13.04
C ALA A 27 -10.58 7.63 -11.92
N SER A 28 -10.22 7.23 -10.70
CA SER A 28 -10.26 8.03 -9.46
C SER A 28 -11.64 8.56 -9.03
N ALA A 29 -12.73 8.20 -9.72
CA ALA A 29 -14.08 8.52 -9.28
C ALA A 29 -14.69 7.32 -8.53
N PRO A 30 -15.58 7.54 -7.55
CA PRO A 30 -16.27 6.43 -6.91
C PRO A 30 -17.25 5.69 -7.84
N GLN A 31 -17.60 4.44 -7.48
CA GLN A 31 -18.56 3.64 -8.23
C GLN A 31 -19.94 4.30 -8.25
N ILE A 32 -20.48 4.46 -9.46
CA ILE A 32 -21.83 4.96 -9.66
C ILE A 32 -22.84 3.88 -9.25
N PHE A 33 -23.76 4.24 -8.36
CA PHE A 33 -24.82 3.34 -7.89
C PHE A 33 -26.23 3.93 -7.98
N ARG A 34 -26.38 5.24 -8.28
CA ARG A 34 -27.67 5.89 -8.50
C ARG A 34 -27.99 5.92 -9.99
N ASP A 35 -29.25 5.66 -10.33
CA ASP A 35 -29.70 5.56 -11.71
C ASP A 35 -29.53 6.89 -12.48
N ASP A 36 -29.79 8.03 -11.82
CA ASP A 36 -29.67 9.37 -12.42
C ASP A 36 -28.23 9.74 -12.79
N ASP A 37 -27.25 9.17 -12.08
CA ASP A 37 -25.82 9.42 -12.29
C ASP A 37 -25.23 8.52 -13.39
N ALA A 38 -25.88 7.40 -13.73
CA ALA A 38 -25.33 6.36 -14.59
C ALA A 38 -25.09 6.83 -16.03
N ARG A 39 -26.06 7.51 -16.64
CA ARG A 39 -25.93 8.01 -18.02
C ARG A 39 -24.85 9.09 -18.16
N PRO A 40 -24.85 10.20 -17.38
CA PRO A 40 -23.81 11.22 -17.52
C PRO A 40 -22.43 10.70 -17.09
N GLY A 41 -22.36 9.89 -16.03
CA GLY A 41 -21.09 9.40 -15.50
C GLY A 41 -20.39 8.38 -16.40
N LEU A 42 -21.15 7.59 -17.18
CA LEU A 42 -20.63 6.55 -18.08
C LEU A 42 -20.64 6.93 -19.56
N GLU A 43 -20.93 8.19 -19.88
CA GLU A 43 -20.93 8.68 -21.26
C GLU A 43 -19.56 8.45 -21.93
N GLY A 44 -19.59 7.83 -23.11
CA GLY A 44 -18.38 7.48 -23.87
C GLY A 44 -17.58 6.29 -23.32
N ILE A 45 -18.09 5.60 -22.29
CA ILE A 45 -17.46 4.38 -21.72
C ILE A 45 -18.26 3.12 -22.09
N VAL A 46 -19.59 3.22 -22.11
CA VAL A 46 -20.49 2.07 -22.31
C VAL A 46 -21.41 2.25 -23.51
N ASP A 47 -21.69 1.16 -24.23
CA ASP A 47 -22.65 1.15 -25.35
C ASP A 47 -24.11 1.10 -24.86
N ALA A 48 -24.35 0.52 -23.68
CA ALA A 48 -25.67 0.34 -23.11
C ALA A 48 -25.62 0.25 -21.58
N ILE A 49 -26.75 0.58 -20.94
CA ILE A 49 -26.94 0.47 -19.49
C ILE A 49 -28.12 -0.48 -19.23
N LEU A 50 -27.89 -1.49 -18.39
CA LEU A 50 -28.91 -2.41 -17.90
C LEU A 50 -29.21 -2.11 -16.43
N GLY A 51 -30.27 -1.34 -16.17
CA GLY A 51 -30.71 -0.95 -14.83
C GLY A 51 -31.89 -1.78 -14.28
N HIS A 52 -32.38 -1.40 -13.10
CA HIS A 52 -33.59 -1.96 -12.49
C HIS A 52 -34.27 -0.96 -11.55
N THR A 53 -35.54 -1.17 -11.22
CA THR A 53 -36.31 -0.24 -10.36
C THR A 53 -36.13 -0.44 -8.85
N ARG A 54 -35.15 -1.24 -8.42
CA ARG A 54 -34.82 -1.40 -6.99
C ARG A 54 -33.66 -0.47 -6.64
N PRO A 55 -33.87 0.66 -5.94
CA PRO A 55 -32.79 1.58 -5.64
C PRO A 55 -31.68 0.91 -4.82
N ILE A 56 -30.43 1.22 -5.16
CA ILE A 56 -29.27 0.85 -4.36
C ILE A 56 -29.10 1.94 -3.29
N ALA A 57 -29.26 1.57 -2.01
CA ALA A 57 -29.22 2.55 -0.92
C ALA A 57 -27.80 3.04 -0.60
N ARG A 58 -26.78 2.20 -0.83
CA ARG A 58 -25.38 2.45 -0.46
C ARG A 58 -24.46 1.88 -1.52
N ARG A 59 -23.38 2.60 -1.86
CA ARG A 59 -22.27 2.06 -2.63
C ARG A 59 -21.65 0.89 -1.86
N LEU A 60 -21.26 -0.15 -2.59
CA LEU A 60 -20.52 -1.27 -2.01
C LEU A 60 -19.78 -2.02 -3.11
N GLU A 61 -18.46 -1.88 -3.12
CA GLU A 61 -17.62 -2.55 -4.11
C GLU A 61 -17.50 -4.05 -3.84
N ASP A 62 -17.13 -4.81 -4.87
CA ASP A 62 -16.82 -6.23 -4.73
C ASP A 62 -15.59 -6.45 -3.84
N ALA A 63 -15.71 -7.33 -2.85
CA ALA A 63 -14.54 -7.74 -2.07
C ALA A 63 -13.54 -8.48 -2.96
N VAL A 64 -12.24 -8.22 -2.74
CA VAL A 64 -11.14 -8.93 -3.39
C VAL A 64 -10.39 -9.71 -2.32
N VAL A 65 -10.29 -11.02 -2.52
CA VAL A 65 -9.63 -11.95 -1.61
C VAL A 65 -8.69 -12.81 -2.44
N GLU A 66 -7.46 -12.93 -1.97
CA GLU A 66 -6.44 -13.81 -2.51
C GLU A 66 -6.26 -15.00 -1.57
N VAL A 67 -5.92 -16.18 -2.11
CA VAL A 67 -5.47 -17.31 -1.30
C VAL A 67 -3.96 -17.40 -1.44
N SER A 68 -3.24 -17.12 -0.34
CA SER A 68 -1.78 -17.12 -0.29
C SER A 68 -1.32 -17.91 0.93
N ALA A 69 -0.29 -18.75 0.76
CA ALA A 69 0.16 -19.71 1.78
C ALA A 69 -0.99 -20.53 2.40
N SER A 70 -1.91 -21.01 1.55
CA SER A 70 -3.12 -21.75 1.95
C SER A 70 -4.08 -21.02 2.90
N ARG A 71 -3.97 -19.69 3.02
CA ARG A 71 -4.88 -18.87 3.83
C ARG A 71 -5.51 -17.75 2.99
N PRO A 72 -6.78 -17.40 3.23
CA PRO A 72 -7.39 -16.25 2.59
C PRO A 72 -6.80 -14.95 3.14
N ARG A 73 -6.42 -14.03 2.25
CA ARG A 73 -5.98 -12.66 2.54
C ARG A 73 -6.93 -11.69 1.86
N VAL A 74 -7.52 -10.79 2.65
CA VAL A 74 -8.45 -9.77 2.11
C VAL A 74 -7.62 -8.62 1.56
N LEU A 75 -7.64 -8.42 0.24
CA LEU A 75 -6.99 -7.30 -0.42
C LEU A 75 -7.90 -6.06 -0.46
N ARG A 76 -9.20 -6.28 -0.64
CA ARG A 76 -10.22 -5.21 -0.59
C ARG A 76 -11.43 -5.70 0.19
N ARG A 77 -11.73 -5.04 1.32
CA ARG A 77 -12.93 -5.31 2.11
C ARG A 77 -14.14 -4.63 1.47
N GLY A 78 -15.09 -5.43 0.99
CA GLY A 78 -16.30 -4.95 0.32
C GLY A 78 -17.49 -5.88 0.54
N ARG A 79 -18.24 -6.12 -0.53
CA ARG A 79 -19.46 -6.92 -0.56
C ARG A 79 -19.25 -8.32 0.02
N GLY A 80 -20.18 -8.73 0.87
CA GLY A 80 -20.12 -10.01 1.60
C GLY A 80 -19.23 -9.97 2.85
N GLN A 81 -18.48 -8.88 3.09
CA GLN A 81 -17.68 -8.70 4.30
C GLN A 81 -18.12 -7.48 5.11
N ALA A 82 -18.24 -6.31 4.50
CA ALA A 82 -18.79 -5.13 5.17
C ALA A 82 -20.33 -5.22 5.22
N PRO A 83 -20.99 -4.75 6.30
CA PRO A 83 -20.45 -4.15 7.52
C PRO A 83 -20.35 -5.17 8.69
N ARG A 84 -19.82 -6.38 8.47
CA ARG A 84 -19.61 -7.32 9.58
C ARG A 84 -18.50 -6.79 10.50
N PRO A 85 -18.71 -6.64 11.82
CA PRO A 85 -17.65 -6.22 12.72
C PRO A 85 -16.58 -7.30 12.87
N LEU A 86 -15.34 -6.88 13.09
CA LEU A 86 -14.24 -7.72 13.53
C LEU A 86 -14.26 -7.85 15.05
N ASP A 87 -13.76 -8.98 15.55
CA ASP A 87 -13.58 -9.24 16.97
C ASP A 87 -12.16 -8.91 17.40
N TRP A 88 -12.03 -8.07 18.42
CA TRP A 88 -10.78 -7.76 19.09
C TRP A 88 -10.56 -8.65 20.33
N PRO A 89 -9.30 -8.74 20.81
CA PRO A 89 -8.94 -9.51 22.00
C PRO A 89 -9.84 -9.21 23.21
N ALA A 90 -10.01 -10.21 24.09
CA ALA A 90 -11.00 -10.15 25.18
C ALA A 90 -10.79 -8.99 26.15
N ASP A 91 -9.54 -8.57 26.34
CA ASP A 91 -9.13 -7.45 27.17
C ASP A 91 -9.50 -6.07 26.60
N PHE A 92 -10.01 -5.99 25.36
CA PHE A 92 -10.64 -4.77 24.83
C PHE A 92 -12.12 -4.62 25.23
N ALA A 93 -12.68 -5.48 26.09
CA ALA A 93 -14.08 -5.44 26.53
C ALA A 93 -14.60 -4.04 26.89
N ASP A 94 -13.79 -3.29 27.64
CA ASP A 94 -14.16 -1.96 28.16
C ASP A 94 -13.56 -0.81 27.33
N ALA A 95 -13.07 -1.07 26.11
CA ALA A 95 -12.50 -0.04 25.26
C ALA A 95 -13.58 1.00 24.86
N PRO A 96 -13.30 2.31 25.05
CA PRO A 96 -14.26 3.35 24.73
C PRO A 96 -14.50 3.43 23.21
N PRO A 97 -15.60 4.04 22.76
CA PRO A 97 -15.87 4.16 21.34
C PRO A 97 -14.88 5.11 20.66
N VAL A 98 -14.20 4.66 19.60
CA VAL A 98 -13.23 5.46 18.85
C VAL A 98 -13.56 5.43 17.36
N LEU A 99 -13.49 6.60 16.72
CA LEU A 99 -13.53 6.74 15.27
C LEU A 99 -12.09 6.82 14.75
N ALA A 100 -11.62 5.78 14.07
CA ALA A 100 -10.31 5.78 13.41
C ALA A 100 -10.48 5.98 11.90
N LEU A 101 -9.78 6.95 11.32
CA LEU A 101 -10.02 7.35 9.92
C LEU A 101 -9.11 6.68 8.90
N GLY A 102 -7.99 6.09 9.36
CA GLY A 102 -7.03 5.43 8.47
C GLY A 102 -6.19 6.41 7.64
N GLY A 103 -5.62 5.90 6.56
CA GLY A 103 -4.86 6.69 5.57
C GLY A 103 -5.71 7.13 4.37
N ASP A 104 -5.07 7.87 3.46
CA ASP A 104 -5.71 8.41 2.26
C ASP A 104 -5.80 7.41 1.10
N LEU A 105 -4.82 6.51 0.96
CA LEU A 105 -4.83 5.50 -0.09
C LEU A 105 -5.59 4.26 0.37
N LYS A 106 -6.42 3.73 -0.52
CA LYS A 106 -7.29 2.57 -0.29
C LYS A 106 -8.10 2.69 1.02
N SER A 107 -8.58 3.90 1.29
CA SER A 107 -9.09 4.34 2.58
C SER A 107 -10.24 3.47 3.10
N ALA A 108 -10.23 3.23 4.40
CA ALA A 108 -11.31 2.62 5.17
C ALA A 108 -11.22 3.12 6.62
N ALA A 109 -12.31 3.72 7.10
CA ALA A 109 -12.44 4.08 8.50
C ALA A 109 -12.96 2.92 9.35
N CYS A 110 -12.76 3.00 10.66
CA CYS A 110 -13.19 2.04 11.66
C CYS A 110 -13.94 2.73 12.79
N LEU A 111 -15.15 2.23 13.09
CA LEU A 111 -15.93 2.60 14.26
C LEU A 111 -15.76 1.47 15.28
N SER A 112 -15.01 1.70 16.35
CA SER A 112 -14.74 0.67 17.36
C SER A 112 -15.52 0.94 18.63
N HIS A 113 -15.94 -0.11 19.33
CA HIS A 113 -16.47 -0.02 20.69
C HIS A 113 -16.31 -1.37 21.40
N GLY A 114 -15.66 -1.35 22.56
CA GLY A 114 -15.27 -2.56 23.27
C GLY A 114 -14.45 -3.48 22.35
N ARG A 115 -14.91 -4.72 22.22
CA ARG A 115 -14.26 -5.74 21.38
C ARG A 115 -14.67 -5.72 19.92
N LYS A 116 -15.53 -4.78 19.50
CA LYS A 116 -16.04 -4.76 18.14
C LYS A 116 -15.39 -3.64 17.37
N ALA A 117 -14.85 -3.98 16.20
CA ALA A 117 -14.29 -3.04 15.26
C ALA A 117 -15.06 -3.12 13.94
N LEU A 118 -15.85 -2.09 13.68
CA LEU A 118 -16.63 -2.00 12.47
C LEU A 118 -15.84 -1.22 11.42
N LEU A 119 -15.11 -1.95 10.58
CA LEU A 119 -14.50 -1.35 9.39
C LEU A 119 -15.57 -1.06 8.35
N THR A 120 -15.48 0.13 7.78
CA THR A 120 -16.21 0.53 6.57
C THR A 120 -15.82 -0.36 5.38
N HIS A 121 -16.61 -0.28 4.31
CA HIS A 121 -16.18 -0.82 3.02
C HIS A 121 -15.07 0.05 2.45
N HIS A 122 -14.33 -0.46 1.47
CA HIS A 122 -13.33 0.32 0.75
C HIS A 122 -13.92 1.60 0.14
N LEU A 123 -13.34 2.74 0.51
CA LEU A 123 -13.80 4.07 0.10
C LEU A 123 -13.05 4.60 -1.13
N GLY A 124 -11.90 4.01 -1.45
CA GLY A 124 -11.03 4.45 -2.55
C GLY A 124 -9.88 5.34 -2.05
N ASP A 125 -9.26 6.05 -2.98
CA ASP A 125 -8.19 7.00 -2.68
C ASP A 125 -8.79 8.38 -2.44
N LEU A 126 -8.45 9.04 -1.34
CA LEU A 126 -8.98 10.36 -0.98
C LEU A 126 -8.25 11.48 -1.75
N ASP A 127 -8.15 11.36 -3.07
CA ASP A 127 -7.42 12.29 -3.94
C ASP A 127 -8.32 13.36 -4.60
N THR A 128 -9.61 13.08 -4.74
CA THR A 128 -10.60 13.97 -5.35
C THR A 128 -11.71 14.44 -4.39
N PRO A 129 -12.29 15.65 -4.61
CA PRO A 129 -13.41 16.14 -3.81
C PRO A 129 -14.63 15.20 -3.79
N ALA A 130 -14.88 14.48 -4.89
CA ALA A 130 -15.99 13.53 -4.97
C ALA A 130 -15.82 12.35 -4.00
N VAL A 131 -14.59 11.83 -3.86
CA VAL A 131 -14.30 10.75 -2.90
C VAL A 131 -14.34 11.28 -1.46
N GLU A 132 -13.92 12.51 -1.20
CA GLU A 132 -14.01 13.14 0.14
C GLU A 132 -15.46 13.34 0.60
N GLU A 133 -16.35 13.77 -0.30
CA GLU A 133 -17.77 13.92 -0.01
C GLU A 133 -18.39 12.56 0.32
N GLU A 134 -18.05 11.53 -0.46
CA GLU A 134 -18.52 10.18 -0.18
C GLU A 134 -17.95 9.60 1.12
N PHE A 135 -16.67 9.85 1.41
CA PHE A 135 -16.04 9.46 2.67
C PHE A 135 -16.85 10.04 3.85
N SER A 136 -17.10 11.34 3.82
CA SER A 136 -17.87 12.05 4.86
C SER A 136 -19.31 11.52 4.98
N ALA A 137 -20.00 11.34 3.86
CA ALA A 137 -21.36 10.82 3.83
C ALA A 137 -21.45 9.38 4.37
N THR A 138 -20.46 8.55 4.03
CA THR A 138 -20.38 7.15 4.51
C THR A 138 -20.15 7.10 6.00
N LEU A 139 -19.27 7.94 6.55
CA LEU A 139 -19.07 8.01 8.01
C LEU A 139 -20.34 8.40 8.75
N ALA A 140 -21.07 9.41 8.24
CA ALA A 140 -22.33 9.83 8.83
C ALA A 140 -23.39 8.71 8.78
N ASP A 141 -23.49 8.00 7.66
CA ASP A 141 -24.40 6.85 7.50
C ASP A 141 -24.03 5.69 8.44
N TYR A 142 -22.75 5.31 8.53
CA TYR A 142 -22.31 4.26 9.47
C TYR A 142 -22.57 4.67 10.93
N ALA A 143 -22.26 5.91 11.31
CA ALA A 143 -22.53 6.39 12.66
C ALA A 143 -24.02 6.34 13.01
N ALA A 144 -24.90 6.72 12.06
CA ALA A 144 -26.34 6.66 12.24
C ALA A 144 -26.88 5.22 12.32
N VAL A 145 -26.48 4.35 11.40
CA VAL A 145 -26.95 2.94 11.34
C VAL A 145 -26.54 2.17 12.58
N PHE A 146 -25.33 2.40 13.10
CA PHE A 146 -24.78 1.67 14.23
C PHE A 146 -24.84 2.43 15.56
N ALA A 147 -25.50 3.59 15.59
CA ALA A 147 -25.63 4.45 16.76
C ALA A 147 -24.28 4.70 17.47
N HIS A 148 -23.24 4.95 16.70
CA HIS A 148 -21.88 5.11 17.20
C HIS A 148 -21.60 6.57 17.55
N THR A 149 -21.29 6.82 18.81
CA THR A 149 -20.89 8.13 19.32
C THR A 149 -19.45 8.06 19.81
N PRO A 150 -18.46 8.51 19.02
CA PRO A 150 -17.06 8.39 19.41
C PRO A 150 -16.73 9.31 20.59
N THR A 151 -15.86 8.83 21.48
CA THR A 151 -15.27 9.64 22.57
C THR A 151 -13.85 10.12 22.24
N ALA A 152 -13.28 9.66 21.12
CA ALA A 152 -12.01 10.12 20.58
C ALA A 152 -11.94 9.84 19.07
N VAL A 153 -11.05 10.55 18.37
CA VAL A 153 -10.76 10.36 16.95
C VAL A 153 -9.31 9.97 16.78
N ALA A 154 -9.04 8.91 16.01
CA ALA A 154 -7.69 8.49 15.65
C ALA A 154 -7.39 8.78 14.18
N VAL A 155 -6.23 9.35 13.91
CA VAL A 155 -5.76 9.75 12.57
C VAL A 155 -4.32 9.32 12.33
N ASP A 156 -3.92 9.21 11.07
CA ASP A 156 -2.51 9.05 10.72
C ASP A 156 -1.70 10.30 11.13
N LEU A 157 -0.41 10.13 11.43
CA LEU A 157 0.49 11.26 11.71
C LEU A 157 0.69 12.19 10.51
N HIS A 158 0.41 11.75 9.28
CA HIS A 158 0.59 12.57 8.09
C HIS A 158 -0.41 13.75 8.04
N PRO A 159 0.03 15.01 8.25
CA PRO A 159 -0.89 16.16 8.34
C PRO A 159 -1.50 16.55 6.99
N GLY A 160 -0.84 16.16 5.89
CA GLY A 160 -1.33 16.38 4.53
C GLY A 160 -2.44 15.42 4.09
N TYR A 161 -2.75 14.38 4.87
CA TYR A 161 -3.81 13.44 4.52
C TYR A 161 -5.19 14.09 4.70
N ARG A 162 -6.08 13.86 3.75
CA ARG A 162 -7.46 14.32 3.79
C ARG A 162 -8.23 13.67 4.93
N ALA A 163 -8.00 12.38 5.18
CA ALA A 163 -8.53 11.68 6.35
C ALA A 163 -8.10 12.37 7.66
N THR A 164 -6.82 12.74 7.77
CA THR A 164 -6.27 13.43 8.94
C THR A 164 -6.86 14.83 9.11
N GLN A 165 -7.01 15.59 8.02
CA GLN A 165 -7.63 16.92 8.04
C GLN A 165 -9.10 16.85 8.46
N PHE A 166 -9.86 15.90 7.89
CA PHE A 166 -11.24 15.64 8.28
C PHE A 166 -11.35 15.29 9.77
N GLY A 167 -10.52 14.36 10.26
CA GLY A 167 -10.54 13.95 11.67
C GLY A 167 -10.18 15.06 12.64
N THR A 168 -9.21 15.88 12.26
CA THR A 168 -8.81 17.06 13.05
C THR A 168 -9.97 18.06 13.17
N ALA A 169 -10.62 18.38 12.05
CA ALA A 169 -11.77 19.28 12.03
C ALA A 169 -12.97 18.69 12.80
N PHE A 170 -13.26 17.40 12.61
CA PHE A 170 -14.34 16.70 13.31
C PHE A 170 -14.12 16.67 14.82
N ALA A 171 -12.91 16.34 15.27
CA ALA A 171 -12.56 16.32 16.68
C ALA A 171 -12.71 17.71 17.33
N ALA A 172 -12.22 18.76 16.66
CA ALA A 172 -12.36 20.13 17.13
C ALA A 172 -13.82 20.58 17.24
N ALA A 173 -14.65 20.28 16.22
CA ALA A 173 -16.06 20.66 16.19
C ALA A 173 -16.89 19.98 17.29
N HIS A 174 -16.49 18.79 17.74
CA HIS A 174 -17.21 18.00 18.74
C HIS A 174 -16.53 18.01 20.12
N GLY A 175 -15.42 18.73 20.30
CA GLY A 175 -14.67 18.75 21.56
C GLY A 175 -14.07 17.40 21.94
N LEU A 176 -13.69 16.58 20.95
CA LEU A 176 -13.13 15.25 21.16
C LEU A 176 -11.59 15.27 21.17
N PRO A 177 -10.94 14.40 21.97
CA PRO A 177 -9.51 14.14 21.84
C PRO A 177 -9.15 13.61 20.44
N LEU A 178 -8.07 14.14 19.88
CA LEU A 178 -7.45 13.67 18.64
C LEU A 178 -6.19 12.86 18.98
N ILE A 179 -6.08 11.65 18.45
CA ILE A 179 -4.97 10.72 18.68
C ILE A 179 -4.26 10.48 17.35
N GLY A 180 -3.02 10.94 17.24
CA GLY A 180 -2.16 10.63 16.09
C GLY A 180 -1.51 9.26 16.26
N VAL A 181 -1.59 8.42 15.23
CA VAL A 181 -1.01 7.07 15.21
C VAL A 181 -0.08 6.95 14.01
N GLN A 182 1.13 6.43 14.25
CA GLN A 182 2.13 6.27 13.19
C GLN A 182 1.70 5.16 12.22
N HIS A 183 1.88 5.40 10.92
CA HIS A 183 1.37 4.54 9.83
C HIS A 183 1.77 3.06 9.95
N HIS A 184 3.07 2.81 10.15
CA HIS A 184 3.64 1.45 10.21
C HIS A 184 3.32 0.76 11.54
N HIS A 185 3.22 1.52 12.63
CA HIS A 185 2.70 1.05 13.91
C HIS A 185 1.24 0.59 13.76
N ALA A 186 0.40 1.35 13.04
CA ALA A 186 -0.97 0.96 12.77
C ALA A 186 -1.06 -0.34 11.96
N HIS A 187 -0.20 -0.56 10.95
CA HIS A 187 -0.13 -1.83 10.21
C HIS A 187 0.16 -3.02 11.12
N ILE A 188 1.16 -2.92 11.99
CA ILE A 188 1.52 -4.01 12.90
C ILE A 188 0.43 -4.21 13.96
N ALA A 189 -0.10 -3.13 14.55
CA ALA A 189 -1.17 -3.19 15.54
C ALA A 189 -2.46 -3.83 14.98
N ALA A 190 -2.81 -3.57 13.72
CA ALA A 190 -3.92 -4.24 13.04
C ALA A 190 -3.69 -5.75 12.94
N THR A 191 -2.46 -6.18 12.62
CA THR A 191 -2.07 -7.59 12.56
C THR A 191 -2.16 -8.27 13.93
N LEU A 192 -1.72 -7.59 14.99
CA LEU A 192 -1.86 -8.07 16.37
C LEU A 192 -3.33 -8.27 16.75
N ALA A 193 -4.18 -7.29 16.43
CA ALA A 193 -5.62 -7.35 16.71
C ALA A 193 -6.30 -8.50 15.97
N GLU A 194 -5.99 -8.71 14.68
CA GLU A 194 -6.52 -9.82 13.89
C GLU A 194 -6.04 -11.18 14.41
N ALA A 195 -4.79 -11.28 14.87
CA ALA A 195 -4.22 -12.49 15.46
C ALA A 195 -4.75 -12.80 16.89
N GLY A 196 -5.52 -11.89 17.50
CA GLY A 196 -6.01 -12.05 18.86
C GLY A 196 -4.93 -11.86 19.94
N TRP A 197 -3.84 -11.14 19.62
CA TRP A 197 -2.76 -10.88 20.57
C TRP A 197 -3.27 -10.08 21.76
N ARG A 198 -2.99 -10.51 22.99
CA ARG A 198 -3.49 -9.83 24.20
C ARG A 198 -2.56 -8.68 24.57
N ARG A 199 -3.08 -7.60 25.14
CA ARG A 199 -2.26 -6.44 25.57
C ARG A 199 -1.21 -6.85 26.60
N GLU A 200 -1.56 -7.78 27.48
CA GLU A 200 -0.67 -8.32 28.51
C GLU A 200 0.41 -9.28 27.98
N ALA A 201 0.32 -9.72 26.72
CA ALA A 201 1.32 -10.60 26.11
C ALA A 201 2.63 -9.88 25.76
N GLY A 202 2.64 -8.54 25.86
CA GLY A 202 3.83 -7.71 25.67
C GLY A 202 4.11 -7.34 24.20
N PRO A 203 5.21 -6.61 23.97
CA PRO A 203 5.60 -6.14 22.65
C PRO A 203 6.06 -7.27 21.74
N VAL A 204 5.92 -7.04 20.44
CA VAL A 204 6.40 -7.92 19.37
C VAL A 204 7.48 -7.24 18.55
N VAL A 205 8.23 -8.03 17.78
CA VAL A 205 8.95 -7.54 16.62
C VAL A 205 8.01 -7.61 15.43
N GLY A 206 7.76 -6.49 14.76
CA GLY A 206 6.92 -6.42 13.57
C GLY A 206 7.68 -5.84 12.39
N ILE A 207 7.47 -6.44 11.22
CA ILE A 207 8.04 -6.01 9.94
C ILE A 207 6.93 -5.31 9.15
N ALA A 208 7.15 -4.06 8.76
CA ALA A 208 6.22 -3.27 7.96
C ALA A 208 6.87 -2.91 6.62
N LEU A 209 6.42 -3.56 5.55
CA LEU A 209 6.85 -3.31 4.17
C LEU A 209 5.70 -2.68 3.40
N ASP A 210 5.88 -1.44 2.95
CA ASP A 210 4.88 -0.61 2.29
C ASP A 210 5.51 0.29 1.20
N GLY A 211 4.68 1.04 0.49
CA GLY A 211 5.05 2.17 -0.34
C GLY A 211 5.68 3.29 0.47
N LEU A 212 4.88 4.18 1.04
CA LEU A 212 5.38 5.37 1.75
C LEU A 212 4.42 5.76 2.88
N GLY A 213 4.93 5.86 4.10
CA GLY A 213 4.23 6.47 5.23
C GLY A 213 5.13 7.46 5.98
N LEU A 214 4.53 8.48 6.60
CA LEU A 214 5.31 9.48 7.34
C LEU A 214 5.94 8.86 8.60
N GLY A 215 7.25 9.01 8.73
CA GLY A 215 8.01 8.69 9.92
C GLY A 215 7.84 9.74 11.02
N ASP A 216 8.05 9.33 12.27
CA ASP A 216 8.10 10.26 13.41
C ASP A 216 9.30 11.23 13.34
N ASP A 217 10.36 10.84 12.63
CA ASP A 217 11.55 11.62 12.31
C ASP A 217 11.39 12.55 11.09
N GLY A 218 10.18 12.59 10.49
CA GLY A 218 9.88 13.38 9.30
C GLY A 218 10.43 12.81 7.99
N THR A 219 11.07 11.64 8.02
CA THR A 219 11.45 10.91 6.80
C THR A 219 10.30 10.06 6.29
N LEU A 220 10.42 9.53 5.07
CA LEU A 220 9.43 8.62 4.51
C LEU A 220 9.82 7.17 4.79
N TRP A 221 8.96 6.45 5.50
CA TRP A 221 9.16 5.06 5.85
C TRP A 221 8.42 4.16 4.86
N GLY A 222 8.82 2.89 4.80
CA GLY A 222 8.14 1.88 3.99
C GLY A 222 8.81 0.50 4.04
N ALA A 223 9.80 0.30 4.91
CA ALA A 223 10.55 -0.94 5.03
C ALA A 223 11.22 -0.98 6.41
N GLU A 224 10.41 -1.17 7.44
CA GLU A 224 10.78 -0.95 8.83
C GLU A 224 10.65 -2.22 9.67
N ILE A 225 11.53 -2.38 10.65
CA ILE A 225 11.39 -3.35 11.74
C ILE A 225 11.18 -2.57 13.02
N LEU A 226 10.03 -2.77 13.65
CA LEU A 226 9.62 -2.09 14.86
C LEU A 226 9.52 -3.09 16.01
N ILE A 227 9.91 -2.67 17.22
CA ILE A 227 9.44 -3.30 18.45
C ILE A 227 8.23 -2.51 18.93
N CYS A 228 7.06 -3.14 18.98
CA CYS A 228 5.82 -2.43 19.31
C CYS A 228 4.78 -3.31 20.01
N ASP A 229 3.91 -2.65 20.77
CA ASP A 229 2.66 -3.18 21.28
C ASP A 229 1.49 -2.29 20.79
N TYR A 230 0.32 -2.36 21.43
CA TYR A 230 -0.83 -1.52 21.05
C TYR A 230 -0.69 -0.04 21.42
N VAL A 231 0.29 0.34 22.24
CA VAL A 231 0.45 1.68 22.81
C VAL A 231 1.69 2.38 22.26
N ALA A 232 2.80 1.67 22.18
CA ALA A 232 4.09 2.22 21.82
C ALA A 232 4.73 1.46 20.66
N SER A 233 5.50 2.18 19.85
CA SER A 233 6.37 1.61 18.84
C SER A 233 7.74 2.26 18.89
N ARG A 234 8.77 1.44 18.64
CA ARG A 234 10.17 1.88 18.51
C ARG A 234 10.78 1.28 17.26
N ARG A 235 11.30 2.13 16.39
CA ARG A 235 12.06 1.72 15.19
C ARG A 235 13.39 1.09 15.60
N MET A 236 13.68 -0.11 15.10
CA MET A 236 14.90 -0.87 15.40
C MET A 236 15.77 -1.07 14.17
N ALA A 237 15.15 -1.38 13.02
CA ALA A 237 15.85 -1.52 11.77
C ALA A 237 15.05 -0.93 10.61
N ARG A 238 15.74 -0.67 9.50
CA ARG A 238 15.15 -0.12 8.28
C ARG A 238 15.91 -0.54 7.03
N LEU A 239 15.27 -0.47 5.88
CA LEU A 239 16.02 -0.38 4.61
C LEU A 239 16.86 0.90 4.62
N LYS A 240 18.14 0.81 4.21
CA LYS A 240 19.02 1.98 4.12
C LYS A 240 18.37 3.08 3.26
N PRO A 241 18.13 4.29 3.81
CA PRO A 241 17.38 5.32 3.10
C PRO A 241 18.05 5.81 1.81
N ILE A 242 17.25 6.07 0.78
CA ILE A 242 17.68 6.74 -0.45
C ILE A 242 16.90 8.05 -0.68
N PRO A 243 17.48 9.04 -1.38
CA PRO A 243 16.78 10.28 -1.70
C PRO A 243 15.78 10.07 -2.85
N LEU A 244 14.51 10.42 -2.64
CA LEU A 244 13.45 10.35 -3.66
C LEU A 244 13.26 11.71 -4.35
N ALA A 245 14.08 12.00 -5.36
CA ALA A 245 14.03 13.28 -6.05
C ALA A 245 12.87 13.40 -7.05
N GLY A 246 11.99 14.37 -6.81
CA GLY A 246 10.87 14.70 -7.70
C GLY A 246 9.49 14.70 -7.05
N GLY A 247 9.39 14.58 -5.72
CA GLY A 247 8.10 14.48 -5.03
C GLY A 247 7.29 13.30 -5.55
N ASP A 248 6.01 13.52 -5.85
CA ASP A 248 5.11 12.47 -6.36
C ASP A 248 5.60 11.80 -7.64
N ALA A 249 6.41 12.49 -8.47
CA ALA A 249 7.00 11.90 -9.66
C ALA A 249 7.93 10.73 -9.31
N ALA A 250 8.62 10.76 -8.16
CA ALA A 250 9.48 9.66 -7.72
C ALA A 250 8.68 8.38 -7.39
N SER A 251 7.41 8.53 -7.00
CA SER A 251 6.50 7.39 -6.78
C SER A 251 5.86 6.88 -8.06
N ARG A 252 5.90 7.65 -9.16
CA ARG A 252 5.29 7.31 -10.45
C ARG A 252 6.28 6.93 -11.53
N GLU A 253 7.55 7.30 -11.40
CA GLU A 253 8.58 7.10 -12.42
C GLU A 253 9.71 6.21 -11.84
N PRO A 254 9.59 4.86 -11.96
CA PRO A 254 10.52 3.90 -11.35
C PRO A 254 11.99 4.12 -11.70
N TRP A 255 12.28 4.68 -12.87
CA TRP A 255 13.66 5.00 -13.29
C TRP A 255 14.35 5.99 -12.33
N ARG A 256 13.62 6.94 -11.71
CA ARG A 256 14.19 7.88 -10.73
C ARG A 256 14.72 7.17 -9.50
N VAL A 257 13.96 6.17 -9.08
CA VAL A 257 14.24 5.36 -7.89
C VAL A 257 15.41 4.42 -8.16
N LEU A 258 15.45 3.80 -9.35
CA LEU A 258 16.59 3.03 -9.80
C LEU A 258 17.88 3.87 -9.84
N LEU A 259 17.82 5.09 -10.39
CA LEU A 259 18.95 6.01 -10.40
C LEU A 259 19.47 6.28 -8.98
N ALA A 260 18.57 6.59 -8.04
CA ALA A 260 18.93 6.86 -6.65
C ALA A 260 19.58 5.65 -5.95
N HIS A 261 19.06 4.44 -6.17
CA HIS A 261 19.65 3.21 -5.63
C HIS A 261 21.02 2.90 -6.22
N LEU A 262 21.19 2.99 -7.54
CA LEU A 262 22.49 2.73 -8.18
C LEU A 262 23.55 3.74 -7.76
N ASP A 263 23.19 5.04 -7.72
CA ASP A 263 24.10 6.09 -7.26
C ASP A 263 24.45 5.93 -5.77
N ALA A 264 23.51 5.51 -4.92
CA ALA A 264 23.79 5.25 -3.50
C ALA A 264 24.69 4.01 -3.28
N ALA A 265 24.51 2.95 -4.08
CA ALA A 265 25.24 1.69 -3.93
C ALA A 265 26.66 1.71 -4.54
N LEU A 266 26.82 2.39 -5.68
CA LEU A 266 28.03 2.33 -6.51
C LEU A 266 28.70 3.70 -6.68
N GLY A 267 28.02 4.77 -6.32
CA GLY A 267 28.42 6.13 -6.65
C GLY A 267 28.07 6.50 -8.11
N PRO A 268 27.89 7.80 -8.43
CA PRO A 268 27.50 8.24 -9.79
C PRO A 268 28.46 7.85 -10.92
N GLN A 269 29.70 7.49 -10.59
CA GLN A 269 30.75 7.06 -11.52
C GLN A 269 31.04 5.55 -11.47
N GLY A 270 30.40 4.81 -10.55
CA GLY A 270 30.64 3.38 -10.35
C GLY A 270 29.79 2.47 -11.24
N TRP A 271 28.97 3.05 -12.11
CA TRP A 271 28.14 2.34 -13.09
C TRP A 271 27.88 3.26 -14.30
N SER A 272 27.55 2.65 -15.44
CA SER A 272 27.19 3.34 -16.67
C SER A 272 25.81 2.89 -17.16
N PRO A 273 25.00 3.78 -17.79
CA PRO A 273 23.77 3.35 -18.48
C PRO A 273 23.99 2.26 -19.53
N ALA A 274 25.22 2.12 -20.05
CA ALA A 274 25.59 1.04 -20.96
C ALA A 274 25.61 -0.35 -20.31
N ASP A 275 25.70 -0.42 -18.98
CA ASP A 275 25.70 -1.67 -18.20
C ASP A 275 24.27 -2.18 -17.94
N LEU A 276 23.25 -1.43 -18.35
CA LEU A 276 21.84 -1.68 -18.07
C LEU A 276 21.10 -2.07 -19.36
N PRO A 277 19.89 -2.68 -19.24
CA PRO A 277 19.07 -2.92 -20.42
C PRO A 277 18.83 -1.65 -21.26
N PRO A 278 18.85 -1.76 -22.60
CA PRO A 278 18.59 -0.62 -23.47
C PRO A 278 17.26 0.04 -23.13
N GLY A 279 17.26 1.36 -23.05
CA GLY A 279 16.03 2.15 -22.87
C GLY A 279 15.72 2.59 -21.45
N VAL A 280 16.26 1.94 -20.41
CA VAL A 280 15.94 2.25 -18.99
C VAL A 280 16.12 3.74 -18.65
N PHE A 281 17.18 4.36 -19.17
CA PHE A 281 17.45 5.78 -18.98
C PHE A 281 17.42 6.60 -20.28
N ALA A 282 16.82 6.06 -21.36
CA ALA A 282 16.75 6.76 -22.63
C ALA A 282 16.00 8.09 -22.48
N ALA A 283 16.65 9.18 -22.91
CA ALA A 283 16.14 10.56 -22.82
C ALA A 283 15.75 11.04 -21.41
N LYS A 284 16.19 10.37 -20.33
CA LYS A 284 15.89 10.79 -18.96
C LYS A 284 16.87 11.87 -18.48
N PRO A 285 16.41 12.87 -17.70
CA PRO A 285 17.24 13.99 -17.25
C PRO A 285 18.11 13.62 -16.03
N LEU A 286 19.01 12.63 -16.15
CA LEU A 286 19.79 12.09 -15.03
C LEU A 286 20.60 13.16 -14.30
N ALA A 287 21.25 14.07 -15.03
CA ALA A 287 22.04 15.15 -14.44
C ALA A 287 21.19 16.10 -13.59
N THR A 288 19.96 16.39 -14.02
CA THR A 288 19.02 17.22 -13.26
C THR A 288 18.59 16.52 -11.98
N VAL A 289 18.24 15.25 -12.04
CA VAL A 289 17.84 14.47 -10.86
C VAL A 289 18.99 14.35 -9.86
N ARG A 290 20.21 14.07 -10.34
CA ARG A 290 21.43 14.08 -9.51
C ARG A 290 21.68 15.44 -8.85
N ALA A 291 21.47 16.54 -9.58
CA ALA A 291 21.61 17.88 -9.02
C ALA A 291 20.54 18.20 -7.96
N MET A 292 19.31 17.70 -8.12
CA MET A 292 18.26 17.79 -7.08
C MET A 292 18.68 17.04 -5.82
N ILE A 293 19.12 15.78 -5.97
CA ILE A 293 19.61 14.94 -4.87
C ILE A 293 20.77 15.64 -4.13
N ALA A 294 21.80 16.08 -4.86
CA ALA A 294 22.98 16.71 -4.27
C ALA A 294 22.68 18.00 -3.49
N LYS A 295 21.60 18.70 -3.84
CA LYS A 295 21.16 19.93 -3.18
C LYS A 295 20.03 19.70 -2.16
N GLY A 296 19.54 18.47 -1.99
CA GLY A 296 18.39 18.17 -1.14
C GLY A 296 17.09 18.84 -1.60
N LEU A 297 16.96 19.18 -2.89
CA LEU A 297 15.80 19.89 -3.41
C LEU A 297 14.70 18.91 -3.82
N ASN A 298 13.59 18.90 -3.08
CA ASN A 298 12.46 17.99 -3.30
C ASN A 298 12.92 16.52 -3.40
N ALA A 299 13.81 16.14 -2.48
CA ALA A 299 14.46 14.84 -2.44
C ALA A 299 14.47 14.28 -1.00
N PRO A 300 13.29 14.08 -0.37
CA PRO A 300 13.21 13.50 0.96
C PRO A 300 13.87 12.11 0.97
N LEU A 301 14.47 11.74 2.10
CA LEU A 301 15.00 10.40 2.29
C LEU A 301 13.85 9.43 2.55
N ALA A 302 13.92 8.26 1.91
CA ALA A 302 12.95 7.20 2.07
C ALA A 302 13.58 5.82 2.26
N SER A 303 13.06 5.05 3.20
CA SER A 303 13.37 3.64 3.44
C SER A 303 12.20 2.78 2.97
N SER A 304 11.93 2.78 1.67
CA SER A 304 10.69 2.20 1.10
C SER A 304 10.90 0.87 0.39
N ALA A 305 10.10 -0.14 0.76
CA ALA A 305 10.10 -1.44 0.10
C ALA A 305 9.46 -1.33 -1.28
N GLY A 306 8.31 -0.64 -1.39
CA GLY A 306 7.66 -0.41 -2.68
C GLY A 306 8.61 0.26 -3.70
N ARG A 307 9.36 1.28 -3.28
CA ARG A 307 10.35 1.96 -4.12
C ARG A 307 11.53 1.04 -4.49
N LEU A 308 12.00 0.20 -3.58
CA LEU A 308 13.03 -0.81 -3.89
C LEU A 308 12.54 -1.80 -4.97
N PHE A 309 11.28 -2.24 -4.89
CA PHE A 309 10.66 -3.12 -5.88
C PHE A 309 10.49 -2.41 -7.23
N ASP A 310 10.03 -1.16 -7.24
CA ASP A 310 9.92 -0.36 -8.46
C ASP A 310 11.28 -0.23 -9.17
N ALA A 311 12.35 0.01 -8.41
CA ALA A 311 13.71 0.09 -8.96
C ALA A 311 14.16 -1.24 -9.58
N MET A 312 13.92 -2.37 -8.90
CA MET A 312 14.25 -3.69 -9.46
C MET A 312 13.45 -3.99 -10.72
N ALA A 313 12.14 -3.69 -10.73
CA ALA A 313 11.29 -3.84 -11.90
C ALA A 313 11.76 -2.98 -13.08
N ALA A 314 12.19 -1.74 -12.82
CA ALA A 314 12.78 -0.87 -13.83
C ALA A 314 14.08 -1.45 -14.40
N LEU A 315 14.96 -1.99 -13.54
CA LEU A 315 16.21 -2.63 -13.96
C LEU A 315 15.95 -3.85 -14.85
N LEU A 316 14.90 -4.62 -14.57
CA LEU A 316 14.53 -5.81 -15.36
C LEU A 316 13.64 -5.49 -16.57
N SER A 317 13.40 -4.20 -16.86
CA SER A 317 12.53 -3.75 -17.96
C SER A 317 11.09 -4.29 -17.85
N LEU A 318 10.59 -4.44 -16.63
CA LEU A 318 9.23 -4.88 -16.30
C LEU A 318 8.31 -3.70 -15.96
N ALA A 319 8.88 -2.55 -15.59
CA ALA A 319 8.13 -1.35 -15.26
C ALA A 319 7.96 -0.44 -16.49
N PRO A 320 6.78 0.19 -16.67
CA PRO A 320 6.64 1.27 -17.63
C PRO A 320 7.42 2.51 -17.17
N ASP A 321 7.60 3.45 -18.09
CA ASP A 321 8.23 4.75 -17.81
C ASP A 321 7.50 5.55 -16.72
N THR A 322 6.17 5.43 -16.70
CA THR A 322 5.29 6.03 -15.71
C THR A 322 4.24 5.02 -15.31
N LEU A 323 4.11 4.77 -14.02
CA LEU A 323 3.09 3.91 -13.45
C LEU A 323 1.69 4.50 -13.70
N SER A 324 0.79 3.63 -14.11
CA SER A 324 -0.63 3.88 -14.31
C SER A 324 -1.45 3.64 -13.05
N PHE A 325 -0.97 2.80 -12.13
CA PHE A 325 -1.57 2.56 -10.83
C PHE A 325 -0.52 2.18 -9.76
N GLU A 326 -0.91 2.28 -8.50
CA GLU A 326 -0.04 1.97 -7.37
C GLU A 326 0.31 0.48 -7.30
N GLY A 327 1.61 0.18 -7.24
CA GLY A 327 2.10 -1.20 -7.17
C GLY A 327 2.24 -1.92 -8.52
N GLU A 328 2.00 -1.24 -9.65
CA GLU A 328 2.09 -1.83 -11.00
C GLU A 328 3.44 -2.54 -11.24
N ALA A 329 4.55 -1.85 -10.98
CA ALA A 329 5.89 -2.41 -11.18
C ALA A 329 6.21 -3.55 -10.19
N ALA A 330 5.80 -3.42 -8.92
CA ALA A 330 5.95 -4.48 -7.92
C ALA A 330 5.17 -5.75 -8.28
N LEU A 331 3.93 -5.62 -8.78
CA LEU A 331 3.14 -6.76 -9.25
C LEU A 331 3.73 -7.41 -10.49
N ALA A 332 4.21 -6.61 -11.46
CA ALA A 332 4.90 -7.14 -12.64
C ALA A 332 6.18 -7.91 -12.27
N LEU A 333 6.92 -7.42 -11.27
CA LEU A 333 8.10 -8.09 -10.74
C LEU A 333 7.75 -9.41 -10.03
N ALA A 334 6.68 -9.43 -9.24
CA ALA A 334 6.19 -10.65 -8.58
C ALA A 334 5.76 -11.71 -9.61
N ALA A 335 4.94 -11.33 -10.59
CA ALA A 335 4.51 -12.23 -11.66
C ALA A 335 5.68 -12.77 -12.52
N CYS A 336 6.74 -11.97 -12.68
CA CYS A 336 7.97 -12.42 -13.34
C CYS A 336 8.72 -13.47 -12.50
N ALA A 337 8.78 -13.28 -11.18
CA ALA A 337 9.42 -14.24 -10.27
C ALA A 337 8.70 -15.60 -10.23
N ASP A 338 7.37 -15.64 -10.39
CA ASP A 338 6.58 -16.88 -10.43
C ASP A 338 6.95 -17.82 -11.60
N ALA A 339 7.64 -17.30 -12.63
CA ALA A 339 8.12 -18.11 -13.74
C ALA A 339 9.47 -18.81 -13.46
N ALA A 340 10.12 -18.53 -12.31
CA ALA A 340 11.36 -19.18 -11.90
C ALA A 340 11.10 -20.44 -11.07
N THR A 341 12.09 -21.33 -10.98
CA THR A 341 12.02 -22.50 -10.10
C THR A 341 12.41 -22.13 -8.66
N GLU A 342 12.07 -22.98 -7.69
CA GLU A 342 12.53 -22.79 -6.30
C GLU A 342 14.07 -22.81 -6.18
N GLU A 343 14.74 -23.64 -6.98
CA GLU A 343 16.21 -23.70 -7.03
C GLU A 343 16.83 -22.39 -7.52
N ASP A 344 16.18 -21.70 -8.46
CA ASP A 344 16.62 -20.38 -8.96
C ASP A 344 16.58 -19.32 -7.84
N GLY A 345 15.55 -19.37 -6.99
CA GLY A 345 15.37 -18.48 -5.85
C GLY A 345 16.26 -18.77 -4.65
N ALA A 346 16.88 -19.96 -4.58
CA ALA A 346 17.74 -20.37 -3.47
C ALA A 346 19.02 -19.51 -3.35
N GLN A 347 19.42 -18.83 -4.42
CA GLN A 347 20.58 -17.92 -4.44
C GLN A 347 20.14 -16.47 -4.19
N ALA A 348 19.57 -16.22 -3.01
CA ALA A 348 19.09 -14.91 -2.58
C ALA A 348 20.15 -13.81 -2.75
N TYR A 349 19.75 -12.64 -3.28
CA TYR A 349 20.68 -11.52 -3.37
C TYR A 349 21.02 -10.96 -1.99
N PRO A 350 22.31 -10.71 -1.68
CA PRO A 350 22.74 -10.38 -0.33
C PRO A 350 22.41 -8.93 0.04
N PHE A 351 22.10 -8.72 1.32
CA PHE A 351 22.12 -7.41 1.97
C PHE A 351 23.31 -7.33 2.91
N ALA A 352 23.89 -6.15 3.06
CA ALA A 352 24.81 -5.88 4.15
C ALA A 352 24.04 -5.36 5.36
N LEU A 353 24.49 -5.70 6.55
CA LEU A 353 24.01 -5.12 7.79
C LEU A 353 24.98 -4.04 8.23
N SER A 354 24.47 -2.84 8.52
CA SER A 354 25.26 -1.73 9.04
C SER A 354 24.48 -1.01 10.13
N GLN A 355 25.16 -0.29 11.01
CA GLN A 355 24.51 0.39 12.13
C GLN A 355 24.71 1.90 12.02
N THR A 356 23.62 2.65 12.10
CA THR A 356 23.61 4.13 12.12
C THR A 356 22.97 4.59 13.43
N GLY A 357 23.80 4.94 14.41
CA GLY A 357 23.33 5.20 15.78
C GLY A 357 22.72 3.94 16.40
N ASP A 358 21.48 4.03 16.86
CA ASP A 358 20.75 2.90 17.45
C ASP A 358 19.95 2.08 16.40
N LEU A 359 19.98 2.47 15.12
CA LEU A 359 19.25 1.80 14.05
C LEU A 359 20.14 0.85 13.25
N LEU A 360 19.63 -0.35 12.98
CA LEU A 360 20.18 -1.29 12.02
C LEU A 360 19.70 -0.94 10.59
N ASP A 361 20.63 -0.65 9.70
CA ASP A 361 20.36 -0.43 8.28
C ASP A 361 20.59 -1.74 7.50
N LEU A 362 19.52 -2.23 6.87
CA LEU A 362 19.55 -3.25 5.83
C LEU A 362 20.02 -2.57 4.52
N ASP A 363 21.27 -2.76 4.15
CA ASP A 363 21.91 -2.09 3.01
C ASP A 363 21.83 -2.95 1.74
N PRO A 364 21.05 -2.54 0.71
CA PRO A 364 20.92 -3.28 -0.55
C PRO A 364 22.13 -3.12 -1.49
N THR A 365 23.22 -2.47 -1.07
CA THR A 365 24.41 -2.28 -1.91
C THR A 365 24.97 -3.60 -2.49
N PRO A 366 25.11 -4.70 -1.72
CA PRO A 366 25.59 -5.97 -2.28
C PRO A 366 24.61 -6.57 -3.29
N LEU A 367 23.30 -6.41 -3.07
CA LEU A 367 22.24 -6.83 -3.99
C LEU A 367 22.40 -6.15 -5.35
N TRP A 368 22.60 -4.83 -5.37
CA TRP A 368 22.78 -4.09 -6.63
C TRP A 368 24.01 -4.54 -7.41
N ARG A 369 25.12 -4.84 -6.72
CA ARG A 369 26.31 -5.41 -7.38
C ARG A 369 26.03 -6.79 -7.97
N ALA A 370 25.35 -7.65 -7.22
CA ALA A 370 25.04 -9.01 -7.63
C ALA A 370 24.08 -9.04 -8.83
N VAL A 371 22.99 -8.27 -8.79
CA VAL A 371 22.04 -8.24 -9.91
C VAL A 371 22.67 -7.69 -11.19
N LEU A 372 23.53 -6.66 -11.11
CA LEU A 372 24.22 -6.14 -12.30
C LEU A 372 25.19 -7.16 -12.91
N ALA A 373 25.89 -7.94 -12.07
CA ALA A 373 26.71 -9.05 -12.54
C ALA A 373 25.86 -10.12 -13.26
N ASP A 374 24.70 -10.46 -12.69
CA ASP A 374 23.75 -11.38 -13.31
C ASP A 374 23.19 -10.82 -14.64
N ARG A 375 22.91 -9.51 -14.72
CA ARG A 375 22.50 -8.86 -15.98
C ARG A 375 23.60 -8.94 -17.04
N ALA A 376 24.85 -8.68 -16.66
CA ALA A 376 26.01 -8.80 -17.57
C ALA A 376 26.23 -10.24 -18.04
N ALA A 377 25.92 -11.23 -17.18
CA ALA A 377 25.94 -12.65 -17.51
C ALA A 377 24.67 -13.15 -18.23
N ALA A 378 23.76 -12.24 -18.61
CA ALA A 378 22.50 -12.55 -19.28
C ALA A 378 21.60 -13.56 -18.52
N VAL A 379 21.65 -13.53 -17.18
CA VAL A 379 20.73 -14.32 -16.34
C VAL A 379 19.28 -13.91 -16.64
N PRO A 380 18.34 -14.86 -16.80
CA PRO A 380 16.96 -14.54 -17.11
C PRO A 380 16.29 -13.66 -16.06
N ALA A 381 15.42 -12.74 -16.51
CA ALA A 381 14.71 -11.83 -15.60
C ALA A 381 13.89 -12.55 -14.50
N PRO A 382 13.21 -13.69 -14.78
CA PRO A 382 12.54 -14.47 -13.73
C PRO A 382 13.48 -14.90 -12.59
N VAL A 383 14.69 -15.34 -12.92
CA VAL A 383 15.69 -15.79 -11.95
C VAL A 383 16.15 -14.60 -11.10
N CYS A 384 16.48 -13.47 -11.73
CA CYS A 384 16.85 -12.24 -11.01
C CYS A 384 15.72 -11.76 -10.09
N ALA A 385 14.47 -11.80 -10.56
CA ALA A 385 13.29 -11.43 -9.77
C ALA A 385 13.12 -12.37 -8.57
N ALA A 386 13.27 -13.69 -8.74
CA ALA A 386 13.17 -14.66 -7.66
C ALA A 386 14.27 -14.46 -6.60
N ARG A 387 15.53 -14.29 -7.02
CA ARG A 387 16.66 -14.00 -6.12
C ARG A 387 16.50 -12.69 -5.36
N PHE A 388 15.91 -11.68 -6.00
CA PHE A 388 15.55 -10.41 -5.35
C PHE A 388 14.52 -10.61 -4.24
N HIS A 389 13.41 -11.30 -4.52
CA HIS A 389 12.37 -11.56 -3.52
C HIS A 389 12.92 -12.36 -2.33
N ALA A 390 13.71 -13.41 -2.61
CA ALA A 390 14.36 -14.20 -1.58
C ALA A 390 15.35 -13.36 -0.75
N GLY A 391 16.13 -12.48 -1.39
CA GLY A 391 17.07 -11.58 -0.72
C GLY A 391 16.40 -10.59 0.22
N VAL A 392 15.30 -9.97 -0.22
CA VAL A 392 14.50 -9.08 0.62
C VAL A 392 13.91 -9.85 1.80
N ALA A 393 13.26 -11.00 1.55
CA ALA A 393 12.66 -11.81 2.61
C ALA A 393 13.70 -12.24 3.65
N GLN A 394 14.86 -12.73 3.21
CA GLN A 394 15.96 -13.15 4.08
C GLN A 394 16.49 -11.98 4.91
N ALA A 395 16.77 -10.83 4.28
CA ALA A 395 17.32 -9.67 4.97
C ALA A 395 16.41 -9.13 6.08
N PHE A 396 15.10 -9.08 5.83
CA PHE A 396 14.14 -8.64 6.84
C PHE A 396 13.88 -9.69 7.92
N ALA A 397 13.94 -10.98 7.58
CA ALA A 397 13.86 -12.06 8.57
C ALA A 397 15.09 -12.03 9.50
N ASP A 398 16.29 -11.91 8.94
CA ASP A 398 17.54 -11.84 9.70
C ASP A 398 17.63 -10.56 10.55
N GLY A 399 17.12 -9.43 10.06
CA GLY A 399 17.07 -8.20 10.82
C GLY A 399 16.04 -8.20 11.97
N ALA A 400 15.05 -9.10 11.91
CA ALA A 400 14.01 -9.23 12.93
C ALA A 400 14.35 -10.28 14.01
N ALA A 401 15.21 -11.24 13.69
CA ALA A 401 15.72 -12.26 14.62
C ALA A 401 16.74 -11.67 15.59
#